data_AF-A0AAU0NRE4-F1
#
_entry.id   AF-A0AAU0NRE4-F1
#
_cell.length_a   1.000
_cell.length_b   1.000
_cell.length_c   1.000
_cell.angle_alpha   90.00
_cell.angle_beta   90.00
_cell.angle_gamma   90.00
#
_symmetry.space_group_name_H-M   'P 1'
#
loop_
_entity.id
_entity.type
_entity.pdbx_description
1 polymer ?
#
loop_
_entity_poly.entity_id
_entity_poly.type
_entity_poly.pdbx_seq_one_letter_code
_entity_poly.pdbx_strand_id
1 'polypeptide(L)'
;MVDTLYFTALILISIRMFCFFVVVPIFFPSGTPPTVKVGITLIMAYILIPGVDYTGINNINNNLPFIINCMNEAVAGFTLGFITNICFNSVRFAGSIMDMQVGFSMMSMFDPTSSSNTTFIEHVLYWFSMVVFFIVDGHHMLIKALMESFKVIKLGNFFLNQNSINLIIRVFIEYFEIAVKIAIPIVLIILITDITMGLVSRTVPQLNVMILGVPIKILVGLGAFCFALPIFLKMIENSFYGIQDAINGFYKTIPLLIIFASDDKTEEATPRKKSDARKKGQVAKSKEIALALTLLTCTIVMAALGGYVGNGLKSTLIVFLNNYLTMSLSYDSVQKIFFIVVWRIGIIFLPVVLPIMLMGVLANFLQTGALITSEPLKPDFSKLNPINGFKRMFSMRTVMELFKDLAMVSIVGFVGYKFVKDNYGYILTLGSLNSQAVAGAVSKLTINIFFRITILMIIIAIIDYVYQKFQYNKDLKMSKQEVKEEYKQDEGDPQIKGKIKQKQREMATRRMMQEIPKATVVVTNPTHIAVALKYEEGLNAPVVAAKGVDRVALKIKEIAKENDVPIIENKPLARLMYSEVELDEEIPMDMYEAVAEILALVYKIKERK
;
A
#
# COMPACT_ATOMS: atom_id res chain seq x y z
N MET A 1 -27.36 25.41 42.53
CA MET A 1 -26.87 24.08 42.08
C MET A 1 -26.46 24.24 40.63
N VAL A 2 -25.22 23.93 40.28
CA VAL A 2 -24.77 23.96 38.87
C VAL A 2 -25.49 22.82 38.15
N ASP A 3 -26.26 23.14 37.11
CA ASP A 3 -26.86 22.12 36.26
C ASP A 3 -25.73 21.40 35.52
N THR A 4 -25.42 20.19 35.97
CA THR A 4 -24.34 19.36 35.45
C THR A 4 -24.61 18.95 34.00
N LEU A 5 -25.88 18.84 33.58
CA LEU A 5 -26.23 18.55 32.18
C LEU A 5 -25.89 19.75 31.30
N TYR A 6 -26.30 20.95 31.74
CA TYR A 6 -26.01 22.19 31.02
C TYR A 6 -24.50 22.41 30.85
N PHE A 7 -23.72 22.19 31.90
CA PHE A 7 -22.27 22.34 31.85
C PHE A 7 -21.61 21.29 30.92
N THR A 8 -22.09 20.05 30.94
CA THR A 8 -21.61 18.99 30.04
C THR A 8 -21.89 19.33 28.58
N ALA A 9 -23.11 19.81 28.29
CA ALA A 9 -23.51 20.21 26.95
C ALA A 9 -22.65 21.38 26.44
N LEU A 10 -22.40 22.39 27.28
CA LEU A 10 -21.55 23.53 26.94
C LEU A 10 -20.13 23.08 26.54
N ILE A 11 -19.53 22.16 27.32
CA ILE A 11 -18.20 21.63 27.01
C ILE A 11 -18.20 20.89 25.67
N LEU A 12 -19.17 19.99 25.45
CA LEU A 12 -19.24 19.19 24.23
C LEU A 12 -19.43 20.07 22.97
N ILE A 13 -20.32 21.06 23.04
CA ILE A 13 -20.50 22.05 21.97
C ILE A 13 -19.20 22.83 21.73
N SER A 14 -18.54 23.28 22.80
CA SER A 14 -17.28 24.03 22.67
C SER A 14 -16.18 23.23 22.00
N ILE A 15 -16.10 21.92 22.26
CA ILE A 15 -15.12 21.02 21.62
C ILE A 15 -15.38 20.92 20.12
N ARG A 16 -16.63 20.69 19.69
CA ARG A 16 -16.99 20.61 18.26
C ARG A 16 -16.65 21.91 17.54
N MET A 17 -17.04 23.06 18.13
CA MET A 17 -16.76 24.39 17.62
C MET A 17 -15.26 24.65 17.50
N PHE A 18 -14.51 24.33 18.55
CA PHE A 18 -13.06 24.53 18.59
C PHE A 18 -12.35 23.71 17.52
N CYS A 19 -12.67 22.42 17.39
CA CYS A 19 -12.11 21.56 16.36
C CYS A 19 -12.45 22.06 14.94
N PHE A 20 -13.68 22.55 14.70
CA PHE A 20 -14.05 23.14 13.43
C PHE A 20 -13.21 24.38 13.10
N PHE A 21 -13.16 25.34 14.02
CA PHE A 21 -12.48 26.61 13.80
C PHE A 21 -10.95 26.52 13.73
N VAL A 22 -10.34 25.54 14.40
CA VAL A 22 -8.89 25.31 14.28
C VAL A 22 -8.53 24.81 12.88
N VAL A 23 -9.40 24.03 12.23
CA VAL A 23 -9.16 23.49 10.87
C VAL A 23 -9.49 24.50 9.79
N VAL A 24 -10.39 25.45 10.04
CA VAL A 24 -10.84 26.46 9.07
C VAL A 24 -10.10 27.78 9.34
N PRO A 25 -8.97 28.04 8.67
CA PRO A 25 -8.08 29.17 9.00
C PRO A 25 -8.67 30.55 8.70
N ILE A 26 -9.84 30.63 8.04
CA ILE A 26 -10.51 31.90 7.72
C ILE A 26 -11.02 32.61 8.96
N PHE A 27 -11.57 31.87 9.93
CA PHE A 27 -12.09 32.47 11.16
C PHE A 27 -10.96 32.92 12.09
N PHE A 28 -9.85 32.20 12.09
CA PHE A 28 -8.69 32.48 12.92
C PHE A 28 -7.41 32.39 12.09
N PRO A 29 -6.95 33.52 11.52
CA PRO A 29 -5.69 33.59 10.80
C PRO A 29 -4.52 33.07 11.64
N SER A 30 -3.51 32.50 10.99
CA SER A 30 -2.28 32.05 11.64
C SER A 30 -1.58 33.25 12.28
N GLY A 31 -1.44 33.22 13.61
CA GLY A 31 -0.98 34.35 14.43
C GLY A 31 -1.97 34.78 15.50
N THR A 32 -3.25 34.36 15.41
CA THR A 32 -4.22 34.57 16.50
C THR A 32 -3.80 33.78 17.75
N PRO A 33 -3.66 34.44 18.93
CA PRO A 33 -3.25 33.77 20.16
C PRO A 33 -4.19 32.62 20.53
N PRO A 34 -3.67 31.45 21.00
CA PRO A 34 -4.51 30.30 21.35
C PRO A 34 -5.61 30.63 22.38
N THR A 35 -5.31 31.54 23.30
CA THR A 35 -6.26 32.02 24.33
C THR A 35 -7.48 32.71 23.72
N VAL A 36 -7.29 33.51 22.68
CA VAL A 36 -8.37 34.22 21.98
C VAL A 36 -9.24 33.23 21.22
N LYS A 37 -8.63 32.22 20.57
CA LYS A 37 -9.36 31.15 19.88
C LYS A 37 -10.32 30.44 20.84
N VAL A 38 -9.79 29.96 21.96
CA VAL A 38 -10.58 29.26 22.98
C VAL A 38 -11.69 30.17 23.53
N GLY A 39 -11.37 31.43 23.87
CA GLY A 39 -12.36 32.37 24.39
C GLY A 39 -13.55 32.60 23.45
N ILE A 40 -13.29 32.88 22.17
CA ILE A 40 -14.34 33.12 21.17
C ILE A 40 -15.16 31.85 20.94
N THR A 41 -14.53 30.67 20.89
CA THR A 41 -15.26 29.40 20.73
C THR A 41 -16.22 29.13 21.89
N LEU A 42 -15.83 29.48 23.12
CA LEU A 42 -16.65 29.28 24.32
C LEU A 42 -17.84 30.25 24.35
N ILE A 43 -17.63 31.51 23.96
CA ILE A 43 -18.71 32.50 23.81
C ILE A 43 -19.72 32.02 22.76
N MET A 44 -19.24 31.56 21.61
CA MET A 44 -20.11 31.06 20.55
C MET A 44 -20.89 29.80 20.99
N ALA A 45 -20.23 28.89 21.72
CA ALA A 45 -20.89 27.71 22.28
C ALA A 45 -22.01 28.08 23.26
N TYR A 46 -21.79 29.11 24.09
CA TYR A 46 -22.80 29.62 25.02
C TYR A 46 -24.01 30.20 24.27
N ILE A 47 -23.78 30.96 23.20
CA ILE A 47 -24.85 31.53 22.36
C ILE A 47 -25.67 30.44 21.66
N LEU A 48 -25.03 29.35 21.24
CA LEU A 48 -25.68 28.27 20.50
C LEU A 48 -26.48 27.31 21.40
N ILE A 49 -26.18 27.26 22.70
CA ILE A 49 -26.78 26.30 23.63
C ILE A 49 -28.31 26.27 23.64
N PRO A 50 -29.06 27.39 23.52
CA PRO A 50 -30.52 27.35 23.56
C PRO A 50 -31.14 26.66 22.34
N GLY A 51 -30.39 26.53 21.24
CA GLY A 51 -30.83 25.90 20.00
C GLY A 51 -30.46 24.42 19.86
N VAL A 52 -29.80 23.83 20.85
CA VAL A 52 -29.28 22.45 20.81
C VAL A 52 -30.04 21.57 21.79
N ASP A 53 -30.52 20.42 21.31
CA ASP A 53 -31.16 19.41 22.16
C ASP A 53 -30.08 18.60 22.92
N TYR A 54 -29.96 18.85 24.22
CA TYR A 54 -29.03 18.18 25.13
C TYR A 54 -29.71 17.19 26.09
N THR A 55 -30.98 16.86 25.87
CA THR A 55 -31.77 15.96 26.74
C THR A 55 -31.27 14.51 26.74
N GLY A 56 -30.57 14.09 25.69
CA GLY A 56 -30.01 12.74 25.54
C GLY A 56 -28.65 12.49 26.20
N ILE A 57 -28.07 13.48 26.88
CA ILE A 57 -26.72 13.39 27.45
C ILE A 57 -26.79 12.85 28.88
N ASN A 58 -25.99 11.82 29.17
CA ASN A 58 -25.82 11.35 30.54
C ASN A 58 -25.03 12.36 31.37
N ASN A 59 -25.44 12.58 32.62
CA ASN A 59 -24.68 13.35 33.61
C ASN A 59 -23.24 12.84 33.75
N ILE A 60 -22.32 13.72 34.18
CA ILE A 60 -20.88 13.45 34.44
C ILE A 60 -20.70 12.49 35.63
N ASN A 61 -21.24 11.29 35.54
CA ASN A 61 -21.15 10.28 36.59
C ASN A 61 -20.04 9.26 36.29
N ASN A 62 -19.51 9.22 35.06
CA ASN A 62 -18.48 8.28 34.66
C ASN A 62 -17.51 8.90 33.63
N ASN A 63 -16.20 8.81 33.91
CA ASN A 63 -15.16 9.46 33.12
C ASN A 63 -15.00 8.86 31.72
N LEU A 64 -15.18 7.54 31.57
CA LEU A 64 -14.98 6.85 30.31
C LEU A 64 -15.99 7.27 29.22
N PRO A 65 -17.32 7.25 29.45
CA PRO A 65 -18.27 7.71 28.44
C PRO A 65 -18.14 9.21 28.16
N PHE A 66 -17.74 10.03 29.16
CA PHE A 66 -17.48 11.44 28.94
C PHE A 66 -16.31 11.66 27.96
N ILE A 67 -15.19 10.95 28.13
CA ILE A 67 -14.05 11.01 27.21
C ILE A 67 -14.47 10.58 25.80
N ILE A 68 -15.24 9.51 25.66
CA ILE A 68 -15.74 9.03 24.37
C ILE A 68 -16.61 10.10 23.71
N ASN A 69 -17.52 10.73 24.45
CA ASN A 69 -18.36 11.81 23.93
C ASN A 69 -17.51 13.01 23.47
N CYS A 70 -16.52 13.42 24.26
CA CYS A 70 -15.59 14.48 23.86
C CYS A 70 -14.83 14.12 22.57
N MET A 71 -14.39 12.87 22.41
CA MET A 71 -13.75 12.41 21.17
C MET A 71 -14.71 12.44 19.97
N ASN A 72 -15.97 12.06 20.17
CA ASN A 72 -16.99 12.07 19.12
C ASN A 72 -17.25 13.50 18.60
N GLU A 73 -17.37 14.44 19.52
CA GLU A 73 -17.55 15.87 19.19
C GLU A 73 -16.33 16.46 18.47
N ALA A 74 -15.13 16.10 18.91
CA ALA A 74 -13.90 16.52 18.24
C ALA A 74 -13.85 16.00 16.80
N VAL A 75 -14.17 14.71 16.58
CA VAL A 75 -14.20 14.10 15.25
C VAL A 75 -15.24 14.76 14.33
N ALA A 76 -16.44 15.06 14.84
CA ALA A 76 -17.46 15.77 14.08
C ALA A 76 -16.98 17.17 13.66
N GLY A 77 -16.38 17.93 14.59
CA GLY A 77 -15.81 19.25 14.31
C GLY A 77 -14.69 19.19 13.28
N PHE A 78 -13.75 18.26 13.43
CA PHE A 78 -12.66 18.06 12.46
C PHE A 78 -13.17 17.70 11.07
N THR A 79 -14.20 16.86 10.97
CA THR A 79 -14.73 16.42 9.67
C THR A 79 -15.38 17.57 8.91
N LEU A 80 -16.23 18.36 9.58
CA LEU A 80 -16.86 19.54 8.99
C LEU A 80 -15.82 20.62 8.63
N GLY A 81 -14.82 20.80 9.50
CA GLY A 81 -13.73 21.73 9.26
C GLY A 81 -12.89 21.31 8.06
N PHE A 82 -12.63 20.01 7.91
CA PHE A 82 -11.86 19.45 6.80
C PHE A 82 -12.59 19.62 5.46
N ILE A 83 -13.89 19.31 5.40
CA ILE A 83 -14.74 19.52 4.20
C ILE A 83 -14.66 20.99 3.74
N THR A 84 -14.72 21.91 4.69
CA THR A 84 -14.62 23.35 4.42
C THR A 84 -13.22 23.74 3.95
N ASN A 85 -12.18 23.29 4.65
CA ASN A 85 -10.80 23.67 4.37
C ASN A 85 -10.28 23.10 3.03
N ILE A 86 -10.82 21.96 2.57
CA ILE A 86 -10.53 21.41 1.23
C ILE A 86 -10.83 22.44 0.14
N CYS A 87 -11.92 23.20 0.25
CA CYS A 87 -12.28 24.20 -0.76
C CYS A 87 -11.16 25.24 -0.94
N PHE A 88 -10.67 25.82 0.16
CA PHE A 88 -9.59 26.81 0.13
C PHE A 88 -8.25 26.22 -0.30
N ASN A 89 -7.94 25.01 0.18
CA ASN A 89 -6.73 24.30 -0.23
C ASN A 89 -6.75 23.93 -1.71
N SER A 90 -7.94 23.70 -2.31
CA SER A 90 -8.06 23.41 -3.73
C SER A 90 -7.67 24.62 -4.59
N VAL A 91 -8.07 25.84 -4.18
CA VAL A 91 -7.67 27.08 -4.85
C VAL A 91 -6.17 27.34 -4.70
N ARG A 92 -5.61 27.14 -3.50
CA ARG A 92 -4.15 27.23 -3.27
C ARG A 92 -3.38 26.24 -4.12
N PHE A 93 -3.85 25.00 -4.18
CA PHE A 93 -3.25 23.95 -4.98
C PHE A 93 -3.26 24.30 -6.47
N ALA A 94 -4.36 24.88 -6.97
CA ALA A 94 -4.42 25.39 -8.35
C ALA A 94 -3.32 26.44 -8.62
N GLY A 95 -3.15 27.41 -7.72
CA GLY A 95 -2.10 28.42 -7.84
C GLY A 95 -0.69 27.83 -7.79
N SER A 96 -0.45 26.87 -6.90
CA SER A 96 0.84 26.17 -6.82
C SER A 96 1.18 25.40 -8.10
N ILE A 97 0.20 24.75 -8.75
CA ILE A 97 0.39 24.11 -10.05
C ILE A 97 0.77 25.14 -11.13
N MET A 98 0.10 26.30 -11.14
CA MET A 98 0.43 27.39 -12.08
C MET A 98 1.87 27.88 -11.85
N ASP A 99 2.22 28.17 -10.60
CA ASP A 99 3.55 28.67 -10.23
C ASP A 99 4.68 27.69 -10.58
N MET A 100 4.42 26.38 -10.45
CA MET A 100 5.36 25.34 -10.86
C MET A 100 5.69 25.39 -12.35
N GLN A 101 4.71 25.71 -13.20
CA GLN A 101 4.92 25.81 -14.65
C GLN A 101 5.51 27.15 -15.07
N VAL A 102 4.99 28.25 -14.52
CA VAL A 102 5.45 29.62 -14.81
C VAL A 102 6.91 29.81 -14.39
N GLY A 103 7.37 29.08 -13.36
CA GLY A 103 8.75 29.12 -12.85
C GLY A 103 8.92 29.93 -11.57
N PHE A 104 7.82 30.37 -10.94
CA PHE A 104 7.84 31.04 -9.64
C PHE A 104 8.14 30.11 -8.47
N SER A 105 8.14 28.78 -8.69
CA SER A 105 8.58 27.81 -7.69
C SER A 105 10.02 28.04 -7.21
N MET A 106 10.89 28.59 -8.05
CA MET A 106 12.26 28.97 -7.69
C MET A 106 12.33 30.26 -6.86
N MET A 107 11.23 31.01 -6.81
CA MET A 107 11.06 32.26 -6.04
C MET A 107 10.17 32.02 -4.81
N SER A 108 10.11 30.79 -4.30
CA SER A 108 9.29 30.49 -3.12
C SER A 108 9.74 31.36 -1.95
N MET A 109 8.86 32.27 -1.49
CA MET A 109 9.13 33.09 -0.33
C MET A 109 8.72 32.30 0.92
N PHE A 110 9.58 32.29 1.93
CA PHE A 110 9.21 31.73 3.22
C PHE A 110 8.19 32.67 3.86
N ASP A 111 6.95 32.21 4.00
CA ASP A 111 5.93 32.94 4.75
C ASP A 111 6.03 32.54 6.24
N PRO A 112 6.45 33.47 7.12
CA PRO A 112 6.57 33.20 8.56
C PRO A 112 5.22 32.95 9.23
N THR A 113 4.10 33.32 8.61
CA THR A 113 2.75 33.12 9.14
C THR A 113 2.20 31.73 8.83
N SER A 114 2.50 31.18 7.64
CA SER A 114 2.07 29.82 7.27
C SER A 114 3.15 28.76 7.56
N SER A 115 4.36 29.17 7.95
CA SER A 115 5.54 28.31 8.14
C SER A 115 5.85 27.44 6.92
N SER A 116 5.42 27.88 5.73
CA SER A 116 5.56 27.16 4.47
C SER A 116 6.14 28.06 3.40
N ASN A 117 6.91 27.47 2.49
CA ASN A 117 7.33 28.13 1.27
C ASN A 117 6.14 28.21 0.34
N THR A 118 5.53 29.39 0.25
CA THR A 118 4.39 29.67 -0.59
C THR A 118 4.86 30.31 -1.89
N THR A 119 4.07 30.10 -2.93
CA THR A 119 4.36 30.61 -4.28
C THR A 119 3.49 31.85 -4.59
N PHE A 120 3.88 32.66 -5.57
CA PHE A 120 3.29 34.00 -5.77
C PHE A 120 1.83 33.93 -6.22
N ILE A 121 1.52 33.16 -7.27
CA ILE A 121 0.15 33.00 -7.78
C ILE A 121 -0.71 32.25 -6.76
N GLU A 122 -0.15 31.27 -6.03
CA GLU A 122 -0.81 30.62 -4.88
C GLU A 122 -1.32 31.65 -3.87
N HIS A 123 -0.47 32.58 -3.43
CA HIS A 123 -0.86 33.61 -2.47
C HIS A 123 -1.92 34.57 -3.01
N VAL A 124 -1.75 35.03 -4.25
CA VAL A 124 -2.70 35.94 -4.90
C VAL A 124 -4.07 35.29 -5.03
N LEU A 125 -4.13 34.04 -5.51
CA LEU A 125 -5.39 33.29 -5.60
C LEU A 125 -6.00 33.01 -4.23
N TYR A 126 -5.20 32.76 -3.20
CA TYR A 126 -5.70 32.61 -1.84
C TYR A 126 -6.36 33.90 -1.33
N TRP A 127 -5.75 35.06 -1.55
CA TRP A 127 -6.37 36.34 -1.17
C TRP A 127 -7.65 36.62 -1.95
N PHE A 128 -7.68 36.36 -3.26
CA PHE A 128 -8.91 36.46 -4.03
C PHE A 128 -9.99 35.50 -3.52
N SER A 129 -9.62 34.27 -3.17
CA SER A 129 -10.52 33.29 -2.57
C SER A 129 -11.13 33.77 -1.26
N MET A 130 -10.31 34.38 -0.39
CA MET A 130 -10.79 35.00 0.86
C MET A 130 -11.77 36.14 0.58
N VAL A 131 -11.47 37.02 -0.37
CA VAL A 131 -12.35 38.14 -0.73
C VAL A 131 -13.69 37.62 -1.28
N VAL A 132 -13.65 36.68 -2.23
CA VAL A 132 -14.85 36.07 -2.81
C VAL A 132 -15.68 35.36 -1.73
N PHE A 133 -15.03 34.67 -0.79
CA PHE A 133 -15.71 34.01 0.31
C PHE A 133 -16.54 34.98 1.16
N PHE A 134 -16.02 36.17 1.46
CA PHE A 134 -16.78 37.19 2.19
C PHE A 134 -17.88 37.82 1.33
N ILE A 135 -17.65 38.02 0.03
CA ILE A 135 -18.67 38.57 -0.90
C ILE A 135 -19.88 37.64 -1.01
N VAL A 136 -19.66 36.32 -1.07
CA VAL A 136 -20.71 35.29 -1.19
C VAL A 136 -21.39 35.01 0.16
N ASP A 137 -21.00 35.73 1.22
CA ASP A 137 -21.49 35.52 2.57
C ASP A 137 -21.17 34.11 3.14
N GLY A 138 -20.03 33.55 2.72
CA GLY A 138 -19.64 32.19 3.05
C GLY A 138 -19.46 31.94 4.55
N HIS A 139 -19.12 32.97 5.34
CA HIS A 139 -18.97 32.85 6.78
C HIS A 139 -20.30 32.58 7.49
N HIS A 140 -21.40 33.23 7.09
CA HIS A 140 -22.73 32.92 7.60
C HIS A 140 -23.19 31.53 7.14
N MET A 141 -22.88 31.14 5.90
CA MET A 141 -23.16 29.80 5.40
C MET A 141 -22.49 28.72 6.26
N LEU A 142 -21.22 28.90 6.64
CA LEU A 142 -20.49 27.96 7.50
C LEU A 142 -21.05 27.91 8.93
N ILE A 143 -21.40 29.06 9.50
CA ILE A 143 -22.03 29.10 10.84
C ILE A 143 -23.39 28.38 10.82
N LYS A 144 -24.20 28.63 9.78
CA LYS A 144 -25.50 27.95 9.60
C LYS A 144 -25.32 26.44 9.45
N ALA A 145 -24.39 26.01 8.60
CA ALA A 145 -24.06 24.61 8.42
C ALA A 145 -23.65 23.96 9.75
N LEU A 146 -22.75 24.61 10.49
CA LEU A 146 -22.32 24.13 11.79
C LEU A 146 -23.48 24.08 12.83
N MET A 147 -24.42 25.01 12.79
CA MET A 147 -25.64 24.95 13.62
C MET A 147 -26.55 23.78 13.22
N GLU A 148 -26.75 23.56 11.92
CA GLU A 148 -27.50 22.41 11.40
C GLU A 148 -26.83 21.08 11.80
N SER A 149 -25.50 21.05 11.94
CA SER A 149 -24.78 19.88 12.43
C SER A 149 -25.26 19.40 13.80
N PHE A 150 -25.67 20.31 14.70
CA PHE A 150 -26.17 19.93 16.03
C PHE A 150 -27.59 19.35 15.99
N LYS A 151 -28.36 19.65 14.94
CA LYS A 151 -29.69 19.07 14.71
C LYS A 151 -29.59 17.65 14.16
N VAL A 152 -28.64 17.41 13.26
CA VAL A 152 -28.50 16.09 12.61
C VAL A 152 -27.59 15.16 13.40
N ILE A 153 -26.49 15.67 13.96
CA ILE A 153 -25.54 14.95 14.80
C ILE A 153 -25.82 15.30 16.26
N LYS A 154 -26.68 14.49 16.89
CA LYS A 154 -26.98 14.60 18.32
C LYS A 154 -25.70 14.51 19.15
N LEU A 155 -25.65 15.29 20.22
CA LEU A 155 -24.49 15.38 21.10
C LEU A 155 -24.12 14.01 21.69
N GLY A 156 -22.84 13.65 21.62
CA GLY A 156 -22.27 12.44 22.23
C GLY A 156 -22.35 11.16 21.39
N ASN A 157 -23.04 11.14 20.25
CA ASN A 157 -23.12 9.93 19.43
C ASN A 157 -21.96 9.81 18.42
N PHE A 158 -21.37 8.61 18.33
CA PHE A 158 -20.29 8.29 17.38
C PHE A 158 -20.83 8.19 15.95
N PHE A 159 -20.06 8.73 15.00
CA PHE A 159 -20.62 9.25 13.74
C PHE A 159 -19.96 8.71 12.46
N LEU A 160 -18.74 8.18 12.50
CA LEU A 160 -18.01 7.83 11.27
C LEU A 160 -18.47 6.47 10.69
N ASN A 161 -19.29 6.55 9.63
CA ASN A 161 -19.65 5.44 8.75
C ASN A 161 -18.74 5.44 7.50
N GLN A 162 -18.58 4.28 6.87
CA GLN A 162 -17.94 4.07 5.57
C GLN A 162 -18.58 4.93 4.47
N ASN A 163 -19.89 5.18 4.55
CA ASN A 163 -20.58 6.11 3.65
C ASN A 163 -20.09 7.56 3.85
N SER A 164 -19.91 7.99 5.10
CA SER A 164 -19.34 9.30 5.43
C SER A 164 -17.92 9.44 4.90
N ILE A 165 -17.09 8.38 5.04
CA ILE A 165 -15.72 8.35 4.49
C ILE A 165 -15.74 8.43 2.95
N ASN A 166 -16.61 7.66 2.28
CA ASN A 166 -16.76 7.70 0.83
C ASN A 166 -17.20 9.10 0.35
N LEU A 167 -18.04 9.78 1.12
CA LEU A 167 -18.47 11.14 0.80
C LEU A 167 -17.32 12.14 0.96
N ILE A 168 -16.53 12.06 2.04
CA ILE A 168 -15.33 12.89 2.21
C ILE A 168 -14.37 12.71 1.01
N ILE A 169 -14.18 11.45 0.57
CA ILE A 169 -13.35 11.15 -0.61
C ILE A 169 -13.95 11.77 -1.88
N ARG A 170 -15.28 11.65 -2.09
CA ARG A 170 -15.96 12.27 -3.25
C ARG A 170 -15.78 13.78 -3.26
N VAL A 171 -16.01 14.44 -2.12
CA VAL A 171 -15.84 15.89 -1.95
C VAL A 171 -14.41 16.30 -2.27
N PHE A 172 -13.42 15.56 -1.77
CA PHE A 172 -12.02 15.81 -2.11
C PHE A 172 -11.75 15.70 -3.61
N ILE A 173 -12.27 14.67 -4.29
CA ILE A 173 -12.10 14.48 -5.75
C ILE A 173 -12.72 15.66 -6.50
N GLU A 174 -13.93 16.07 -6.14
CA GLU A 174 -14.64 17.19 -6.77
C GLU A 174 -13.84 18.49 -6.67
N TYR A 175 -13.33 18.83 -5.48
CA TYR A 175 -12.49 20.01 -5.31
C TYR A 175 -11.12 19.89 -5.99
N PHE A 176 -10.54 18.69 -6.03
CA PHE A 176 -9.32 18.44 -6.80
C PHE A 176 -9.53 18.69 -8.30
N GLU A 177 -10.67 18.23 -8.86
CA GLU A 177 -11.05 18.52 -10.24
C GLU A 177 -11.22 20.02 -10.48
N ILE A 178 -11.84 20.75 -9.55
CA ILE A 178 -11.96 22.22 -9.63
C ILE A 178 -10.57 22.86 -9.66
N ALA A 179 -9.67 22.46 -8.78
CA ALA A 179 -8.30 22.98 -8.75
C ALA A 179 -7.55 22.77 -10.07
N VAL A 180 -7.66 21.57 -10.64
CA VAL A 180 -7.06 21.24 -11.93
C VAL A 180 -7.70 22.06 -13.06
N LYS A 181 -9.04 22.21 -13.08
CA LYS A 181 -9.74 23.05 -14.07
C LYS A 181 -9.31 24.51 -13.99
N ILE A 182 -9.05 25.04 -12.79
CA ILE A 182 -8.51 26.39 -12.59
C ILE A 182 -7.08 26.48 -13.15
N ALA A 183 -6.23 25.48 -12.92
CA ALA A 183 -4.82 25.49 -13.35
C ALA A 183 -4.60 25.25 -14.86
N ILE A 184 -5.39 24.36 -15.48
CA ILE A 184 -5.17 23.87 -16.85
C ILE A 184 -4.94 24.98 -17.90
N PRO A 185 -5.74 26.05 -17.98
CA PRO A 185 -5.57 27.07 -19.02
C PRO A 185 -4.17 27.68 -19.02
N ILE A 186 -3.64 28.04 -17.84
CA ILE A 186 -2.30 28.61 -17.71
C ILE A 186 -1.23 27.56 -17.99
N VAL A 187 -1.40 26.34 -17.45
CA VAL A 187 -0.47 25.23 -17.69
C VAL A 187 -0.32 24.95 -19.19
N LEU A 188 -1.41 24.94 -19.95
CA LEU A 188 -1.39 24.72 -21.41
C LEU A 188 -0.72 25.87 -22.17
N ILE A 189 -1.01 27.12 -21.80
CA ILE A 189 -0.37 28.29 -22.42
C ILE A 189 1.15 28.27 -22.19
N ILE A 190 1.60 27.93 -20.98
CA ILE A 190 3.02 27.80 -20.67
C ILE A 190 3.64 26.60 -21.37
N LEU A 191 2.94 25.47 -21.47
CA LEU A 191 3.42 24.31 -22.23
C LEU A 191 3.67 24.66 -23.70
N ILE A 192 2.76 25.41 -24.32
CA ILE A 192 2.94 25.92 -25.69
C ILE A 192 4.16 26.85 -25.74
N THR A 193 4.33 27.72 -24.74
CA THR A 193 5.50 28.60 -24.63
C THR A 193 6.80 27.79 -24.56
N ASP A 194 6.82 26.68 -23.83
CA ASP A 194 7.98 25.79 -23.72
C ASP A 194 8.33 25.12 -25.05
N ILE A 195 7.31 24.66 -25.77
CA ILE A 195 7.47 24.08 -27.10
C ILE A 195 8.02 25.14 -28.07
N THR A 196 7.48 26.36 -28.05
CA THR A 196 7.96 27.45 -28.91
C THR A 196 9.41 27.82 -28.59
N MET A 197 9.77 27.98 -27.31
CA MET A 197 11.14 28.25 -26.89
C MET A 197 12.10 27.09 -27.25
N GLY A 198 11.62 25.85 -27.15
CA GLY A 198 12.36 24.67 -27.59
C GLY A 198 12.63 24.66 -29.10
N LEU A 199 11.68 25.11 -29.92
CA LEU A 199 11.89 25.27 -31.36
C LEU A 199 12.86 26.42 -31.68
N VAL A 200 12.71 27.57 -31.02
CA VAL A 200 13.61 28.72 -31.17
C VAL A 200 15.06 28.35 -30.84
N SER A 201 15.26 27.50 -29.83
CA SER A 201 16.60 27.00 -29.46
C SER A 201 17.27 26.19 -30.56
N ARG A 202 16.49 25.50 -31.39
CA ARG A 202 17.02 24.75 -32.54
C ARG A 202 17.41 25.68 -33.69
N THR A 203 16.65 26.75 -33.90
CA THR A 203 16.94 27.74 -34.95
C THR A 203 18.13 28.62 -34.59
N VAL A 204 18.29 28.97 -33.31
CA VAL A 204 19.42 29.79 -32.83
C VAL A 204 20.07 29.09 -31.62
N PRO A 205 21.02 28.17 -31.84
CA PRO A 205 21.63 27.35 -30.78
C PRO A 205 22.42 28.14 -29.73
N GLN A 206 22.83 29.36 -30.08
CA GLN A 206 23.54 30.27 -29.17
C GLN A 206 22.61 30.89 -28.12
N LEU A 207 21.28 30.83 -28.31
CA LEU A 207 20.33 31.26 -27.30
C LEU A 207 20.27 30.22 -26.18
N ASN A 208 20.78 30.60 -25.00
CA ASN A 208 20.54 29.81 -23.81
C ASN A 208 19.06 29.92 -23.44
N VAL A 209 18.30 28.88 -23.80
CA VAL A 209 16.86 28.73 -23.56
C VAL A 209 16.52 28.90 -22.09
N MET A 210 17.43 28.52 -21.18
CA MET A 210 17.20 28.69 -19.76
C MET A 210 17.20 30.16 -19.34
N ILE A 211 18.09 30.98 -19.92
CA ILE A 211 18.24 32.41 -19.58
C ILE A 211 17.06 33.22 -20.12
N LEU A 212 16.61 32.96 -21.35
CA LEU A 212 15.49 33.69 -21.96
C LEU A 212 14.13 33.05 -21.68
N GLY A 213 14.07 31.73 -21.49
CA GLY A 213 12.83 31.00 -21.29
C GLY A 213 12.13 31.39 -20.00
N VAL A 214 12.85 31.53 -18.89
CA VAL A 214 12.23 31.86 -17.59
C VAL A 214 11.54 33.24 -17.61
N PRO A 215 12.18 34.35 -18.04
CA PRO A 215 11.51 35.65 -18.15
C PRO A 215 10.30 35.64 -19.09
N ILE A 216 10.38 34.94 -20.23
CA ILE A 216 9.27 34.82 -21.19
C ILE A 216 8.10 34.06 -20.58
N LYS A 217 8.35 32.92 -19.93
CA LYS A 217 7.32 32.15 -19.22
C LYS A 217 6.64 32.97 -18.14
N ILE A 218 7.40 33.75 -17.37
CA ILE A 218 6.86 34.63 -16.32
C ILE A 218 5.94 35.69 -16.92
N LEU A 219 6.36 36.37 -17.99
CA LEU A 219 5.55 37.39 -18.67
C LEU A 219 4.27 36.79 -19.26
N VAL A 220 4.37 35.68 -19.98
CA VAL A 220 3.22 35.00 -20.58
C VAL A 220 2.29 34.46 -19.49
N GLY A 221 2.84 33.90 -18.42
CA GLY A 221 2.10 33.34 -17.29
C GLY A 221 1.29 34.39 -16.53
N LEU A 222 1.93 35.51 -16.16
CA LEU A 222 1.25 36.63 -15.51
C LEU A 222 0.21 37.28 -16.44
N GLY A 223 0.53 37.44 -17.72
CA GLY A 223 -0.42 37.96 -18.71
C GLY A 223 -1.66 37.07 -18.82
N ALA A 224 -1.46 35.76 -19.02
CA ALA A 224 -2.54 34.78 -19.07
C ALA A 224 -3.36 34.74 -17.78
N PHE A 225 -2.70 34.84 -16.62
CA PHE A 225 -3.37 34.92 -15.32
C PHE A 225 -4.30 36.13 -15.23
N CYS A 226 -3.82 37.33 -15.60
CA CYS A 226 -4.65 38.53 -15.59
C CYS A 226 -5.88 38.42 -16.50
N PHE A 227 -5.74 37.84 -17.69
CA PHE A 227 -6.87 37.62 -18.61
C PHE A 227 -7.86 36.56 -18.10
N ALA A 228 -7.37 35.51 -17.43
CA ALA A 228 -8.19 34.43 -16.92
C ALA A 228 -8.80 34.71 -15.54
N LEU A 229 -8.37 35.78 -14.85
CA LEU A 229 -8.82 36.13 -13.51
C LEU A 229 -10.36 36.16 -13.35
N PRO A 230 -11.16 36.74 -14.26
CA PRO A 230 -12.62 36.73 -14.13
C PRO A 230 -13.22 35.31 -14.13
N ILE A 231 -12.63 34.40 -14.92
CA ILE A 231 -13.05 32.99 -14.99
C ILE A 231 -12.71 32.30 -13.67
N PHE A 232 -11.49 32.53 -13.14
CA PHE A 232 -11.07 31.97 -11.86
C PHE A 232 -11.96 32.41 -10.71
N LEU A 233 -12.30 33.70 -10.63
CA LEU A 233 -13.19 34.23 -9.59
C LEU A 233 -14.57 33.55 -9.64
N LYS A 234 -15.14 33.37 -10.84
CA LYS A 234 -16.43 32.66 -11.01
C LYS A 234 -16.34 31.17 -10.63
N MET A 235 -15.22 30.51 -10.92
CA MET A 235 -15.01 29.12 -10.52
C MET A 235 -14.85 28.98 -9.01
N ILE A 236 -14.14 29.90 -8.38
CA ILE A 236 -13.97 29.97 -6.92
C ILE A 236 -15.33 30.21 -6.25
N GLU A 237 -16.13 31.16 -6.75
CA GLU A 237 -17.50 31.41 -6.28
C GLU A 237 -18.36 30.14 -6.32
N ASN A 238 -18.40 29.45 -7.46
CA ASN A 238 -19.14 28.18 -7.60
C ASN A 238 -18.65 27.10 -6.62
N SER A 239 -17.34 27.06 -6.35
CA SER A 239 -16.76 26.12 -5.40
C SER A 239 -17.22 26.36 -3.97
N PHE A 240 -17.52 27.61 -3.59
CA PHE A 240 -18.05 27.90 -2.26
C PHE A 240 -19.49 27.43 -2.08
N TYR A 241 -20.35 27.58 -3.09
CA TYR A 241 -21.70 27.00 -3.05
C TYR A 241 -21.70 25.47 -2.89
N GLY A 242 -20.71 24.80 -3.50
CA GLY A 242 -20.50 23.35 -3.33
C GLY A 242 -20.21 22.91 -1.90
N ILE A 243 -19.74 23.79 -1.00
CA ILE A 243 -19.52 23.46 0.42
C ILE A 243 -20.85 23.09 1.07
N GLN A 244 -21.92 23.83 0.79
CA GLN A 244 -23.22 23.58 1.38
C GLN A 244 -23.77 22.23 0.92
N ASP A 245 -23.62 21.88 -0.36
CA ASP A 245 -24.04 20.59 -0.90
C ASP A 245 -23.22 19.43 -0.33
N ALA A 246 -21.91 19.62 -0.16
CA ALA A 246 -21.02 18.64 0.48
C ALA A 246 -21.44 18.37 1.93
N ILE A 247 -21.70 19.43 2.69
CA ILE A 247 -22.13 19.32 4.10
C ILE A 247 -23.54 18.72 4.20
N ASN A 248 -24.47 19.09 3.32
CA ASN A 248 -25.81 18.51 3.28
C ASN A 248 -25.80 17.04 2.87
N GLY A 249 -24.96 16.67 1.90
CA GLY A 249 -24.73 15.28 1.51
C GLY A 249 -24.19 14.47 2.67
N PHE A 250 -23.22 15.02 3.40
CA PHE A 250 -22.69 14.43 4.62
C PHE A 250 -23.80 14.22 5.65
N TYR A 251 -24.71 15.19 5.80
CA TYR A 251 -25.86 15.06 6.71
C TYR A 251 -26.86 13.97 6.33
N LYS A 252 -27.02 13.68 5.04
CA LYS A 252 -27.92 12.60 4.58
C LYS A 252 -27.33 11.20 4.79
N THR A 253 -26.01 11.08 4.91
CA THR A 253 -25.32 9.78 5.12
C THR A 253 -25.27 9.32 6.57
N ILE A 254 -25.85 10.11 7.49
CA ILE A 254 -25.76 9.95 8.95
C ILE A 254 -26.53 8.74 9.51
N PRO A 255 -27.74 8.37 9.04
CA PRO A 255 -28.46 7.29 9.69
C PRO A 255 -28.03 5.96 9.08
N LEU A 256 -27.02 5.31 9.67
CA LEU A 256 -27.01 3.87 9.97
C LEU A 256 -25.69 3.45 10.63
N LEU A 257 -25.84 2.72 11.74
CA LEU A 257 -24.79 2.00 12.44
C LEU A 257 -23.94 1.16 11.46
N ILE A 258 -22.63 1.36 11.47
CA ILE A 258 -21.70 0.31 11.06
C ILE A 258 -21.52 -0.61 12.25
N ILE A 259 -22.23 -1.74 12.20
CA ILE A 259 -21.60 -2.99 12.59
C ILE A 259 -20.52 -3.21 11.54
N PHE A 260 -19.26 -3.28 11.98
CA PHE A 260 -18.16 -3.68 11.11
C PHE A 260 -18.62 -4.94 10.39
N ALA A 261 -18.75 -4.87 9.06
CA ALA A 261 -18.83 -6.06 8.25
C ALA A 261 -17.54 -6.83 8.53
N SER A 262 -17.66 -7.79 9.43
CA SER A 262 -16.66 -8.81 9.64
C SER A 262 -16.48 -9.43 8.28
N ASP A 263 -15.28 -9.27 7.71
CA ASP A 263 -14.81 -10.09 6.60
C ASP A 263 -15.33 -11.52 6.84
N ASP A 264 -16.07 -12.09 5.89
CA ASP A 264 -16.50 -13.52 5.87
C ASP A 264 -15.31 -14.51 5.80
N LYS A 265 -14.12 -14.04 6.18
CA LYS A 265 -12.86 -14.75 6.21
C LYS A 265 -12.64 -15.30 7.61
N THR A 266 -13.26 -16.45 7.87
CA THR A 266 -13.11 -17.17 9.13
C THR A 266 -11.95 -18.16 9.12
N GLU A 267 -11.57 -18.65 7.94
CA GLU A 267 -10.60 -19.73 7.79
C GLU A 267 -9.16 -19.22 7.86
N GLU A 268 -8.27 -20.05 8.41
CA GLU A 268 -6.84 -19.75 8.40
C GLU A 268 -6.27 -19.81 6.98
N ALA A 269 -5.25 -18.98 6.73
CA ALA A 269 -4.56 -18.96 5.45
C ALA A 269 -3.81 -20.28 5.20
N THR A 270 -4.04 -20.88 4.05
CA THR A 270 -3.32 -22.08 3.58
C THR A 270 -1.81 -21.82 3.44
N PRO A 271 -0.97 -22.87 3.43
CA PRO A 271 0.46 -22.72 3.17
C PRO A 271 0.77 -22.03 1.85
N ARG A 272 -0.04 -22.29 0.82
CA ARG A 272 0.09 -21.68 -0.51
C ARG A 272 -0.18 -20.18 -0.46
N LYS A 273 -1.31 -19.72 0.10
CA LYS A 273 -1.59 -18.28 0.30
C LYS A 273 -0.49 -17.58 1.10
N LYS A 274 0.03 -18.20 2.16
CA LYS A 274 1.17 -17.67 2.93
C LYS A 274 2.44 -17.53 2.07
N SER A 275 2.72 -18.53 1.23
CA SER A 275 3.87 -18.53 0.32
C SER A 275 3.75 -17.48 -0.79
N ASP A 276 2.55 -17.29 -1.35
CA ASP A 276 2.29 -16.33 -2.42
C ASP A 276 2.29 -14.89 -1.90
N ALA A 277 1.73 -14.65 -0.71
CA ALA A 277 1.87 -13.37 -0.01
C ALA A 277 3.35 -13.03 0.20
N ARG A 278 4.15 -14.01 0.64
CA ARG A 278 5.59 -13.87 0.82
C ARG A 278 6.31 -13.56 -0.50
N LYS A 279 6.02 -14.27 -1.60
CA LYS A 279 6.58 -13.98 -2.95
C LYS A 279 6.29 -12.54 -3.41
N LYS A 280 5.07 -12.06 -3.15
CA LYS A 280 4.64 -10.69 -3.44
C LYS A 280 5.27 -9.61 -2.56
N GLY A 281 6.16 -9.98 -1.62
CA GLY A 281 6.79 -9.05 -0.70
C GLY A 281 5.92 -8.64 0.49
N GLN A 282 4.77 -9.28 0.68
CA GLN A 282 3.90 -9.04 1.82
C GLN A 282 4.35 -9.92 2.98
N VAL A 283 4.92 -9.30 4.01
CA VAL A 283 5.35 -9.96 5.24
C VAL A 283 5.02 -9.08 6.43
N ALA A 284 4.80 -9.69 7.60
CA ALA A 284 4.65 -8.95 8.84
C ALA A 284 5.95 -8.18 9.13
N LYS A 285 5.88 -6.84 9.14
CA LYS A 285 7.00 -5.96 9.40
C LYS A 285 6.54 -4.84 10.34
N SER A 286 7.29 -4.64 11.42
CA SER A 286 7.14 -3.50 12.32
C SER A 286 8.25 -2.49 12.04
N LYS A 287 7.87 -1.25 11.78
CA LYS A 287 8.84 -0.14 11.64
C LYS A 287 9.57 0.11 12.96
N GLU A 288 8.90 -0.12 14.08
CA GLU A 288 9.41 0.12 15.42
C GLU A 288 10.57 -0.77 15.81
N ILE A 289 10.61 -2.03 15.34
CA ILE A 289 11.78 -2.90 15.56
C ILE A 289 13.04 -2.29 14.96
N ALA A 290 12.97 -1.78 13.73
CA ALA A 290 14.13 -1.20 13.07
C ALA A 290 14.61 0.06 13.79
N LEU A 291 13.68 0.91 14.23
CA LEU A 291 13.98 2.11 15.02
C LEU A 291 14.60 1.75 16.38
N ALA A 292 14.04 0.77 17.09
CA ALA A 292 14.55 0.35 18.39
C ALA A 292 15.96 -0.27 18.31
N LEU A 293 16.22 -1.13 17.32
CA LEU A 293 17.52 -1.77 17.13
C LEU A 293 18.60 -0.77 16.67
N THR A 294 18.24 0.16 15.78
CA THR A 294 19.16 1.23 15.36
C THR A 294 19.46 2.17 16.52
N LEU A 295 18.46 2.57 17.30
CA LEU A 295 18.65 3.39 18.50
C LEU A 295 19.49 2.68 19.57
N LEU A 296 19.29 1.38 19.78
CA LEU A 296 20.13 0.56 20.66
C LEU A 296 21.58 0.55 20.17
N THR A 297 21.80 0.39 18.88
CA THR A 297 23.15 0.41 18.30
C THR A 297 23.79 1.77 18.45
N CYS A 298 23.06 2.86 18.18
CA CYS A 298 23.53 4.21 18.44
C CYS A 298 23.93 4.40 19.90
N THR A 299 23.13 3.90 20.85
CA THR A 299 23.41 4.01 22.28
C THR A 299 24.68 3.24 22.67
N ILE A 300 24.85 2.00 22.18
CA ILE A 300 26.04 1.19 22.43
C ILE A 300 27.28 1.83 21.80
N VAL A 301 27.17 2.28 20.55
CA VAL A 301 28.26 2.93 19.81
C VAL A 301 28.66 4.24 20.47
N MET A 302 27.71 5.06 20.93
CA MET A 302 28.03 6.28 21.68
C MET A 302 28.70 5.97 23.03
N ALA A 303 28.23 4.95 23.74
CA ALA A 303 28.83 4.55 25.01
C ALA A 303 30.26 4.01 24.83
N ALA A 304 30.52 3.23 23.78
CA ALA A 304 31.82 2.61 23.51
C ALA A 304 32.81 3.53 22.78
N LEU A 305 32.35 4.28 21.77
CA LEU A 305 33.18 5.08 20.87
C LEU A 305 33.07 6.59 21.08
N GLY A 306 32.20 7.08 21.98
CA GLY A 306 32.03 8.52 22.22
C GLY A 306 33.33 9.22 22.63
N GLY A 307 34.14 8.58 23.47
CA GLY A 307 35.47 9.08 23.84
C GLY A 307 36.46 9.11 22.67
N TYR A 308 36.43 8.10 21.80
CA TYR A 308 37.25 8.05 20.58
C TYR A 308 36.92 9.24 19.65
N VAL A 309 35.63 9.49 19.40
CA VAL A 309 35.17 10.62 18.57
C VAL A 309 35.57 11.95 19.20
N GLY A 310 35.30 12.14 20.50
CA GLY A 310 35.64 13.37 21.20
C GLY A 310 37.14 13.69 21.15
N ASN A 311 37.99 12.69 21.36
CA ASN A 311 39.44 12.84 21.27
C ASN A 311 39.91 13.08 19.82
N GLY A 312 39.30 12.43 18.84
CA GLY A 312 39.58 12.64 17.41
C GLY A 312 39.24 14.06 16.96
N LEU A 313 38.10 14.59 17.39
CA LEU A 313 37.69 15.98 17.13
C LEU A 313 38.62 16.97 17.82
N LYS A 314 38.93 16.75 19.11
CA LYS A 314 39.89 17.57 19.86
C LYS A 314 41.26 17.62 19.17
N SER A 315 41.81 16.46 18.79
CA SER A 315 43.09 16.36 18.09
C SER A 315 43.06 17.09 16.75
N THR A 316 41.98 16.94 16.00
CA THR A 316 41.80 17.65 14.72
C THR A 316 41.77 19.15 14.93
N LEU A 317 41.00 19.65 15.89
CA LEU A 317 40.93 21.07 16.21
C LEU A 317 42.30 21.63 16.61
N ILE A 318 43.07 20.93 17.44
CA ILE A 318 44.43 21.33 17.82
C ILE A 318 45.35 21.41 16.60
N VAL A 319 45.32 20.41 15.71
CA VAL A 319 46.13 20.40 14.48
C VAL A 319 45.78 21.57 13.56
N PHE A 320 44.50 21.88 13.38
CA PHE A 320 44.06 22.98 12.53
C PHE A 320 44.43 24.35 13.10
N LEU A 321 44.25 24.56 14.41
CA LEU A 321 44.62 25.81 15.06
C LEU A 321 46.15 26.04 15.07
N ASN A 322 46.95 24.99 15.26
CA ASN A 322 48.40 25.14 15.34
C ASN A 322 49.07 25.26 13.97
N ASN A 323 48.64 24.46 12.98
CA ASN A 323 49.42 24.27 11.75
C ASN A 323 48.85 24.99 10.52
N TYR A 324 47.56 25.37 10.54
CA TYR A 324 46.86 25.88 9.35
C TYR A 324 46.30 27.29 9.52
N LEU A 325 46.27 27.83 10.75
CA LEU A 325 45.71 29.16 11.04
C LEU A 325 46.47 30.30 10.36
N THR A 326 47.80 30.17 10.25
CA THR A 326 48.70 31.20 9.68
C THR A 326 49.18 30.87 8.27
N MET A 327 48.65 29.80 7.65
CA MET A 327 49.07 29.35 6.33
C MET A 327 48.50 30.25 5.22
N SER A 328 49.30 30.58 4.21
CA SER A 328 48.83 31.32 3.06
C SER A 328 47.89 30.45 2.19
N LEU A 329 46.72 31.00 1.88
CA LEU A 329 45.71 30.33 1.07
C LEU A 329 46.09 30.41 -0.41
N SER A 330 46.40 29.26 -0.99
CA SER A 330 46.61 29.04 -2.42
C SER A 330 45.71 27.90 -2.91
N TYR A 331 45.54 27.74 -4.22
CA TYR A 331 44.73 26.65 -4.78
C TYR A 331 45.23 25.26 -4.33
N ASP A 332 46.56 25.05 -4.35
CA ASP A 332 47.20 23.80 -3.87
C ASP A 332 47.04 23.60 -2.35
N SER A 333 47.20 24.67 -1.57
CA SER A 333 46.97 24.67 -0.12
C SER A 333 45.54 24.22 0.24
N VAL A 334 44.54 24.74 -0.46
CA VAL A 334 43.12 24.43 -0.22
C VAL A 334 42.79 22.99 -0.61
N GLN A 335 43.32 22.50 -1.73
CA GLN A 335 43.13 21.11 -2.15
C GLN A 335 43.71 20.13 -1.10
N LYS A 336 44.91 20.39 -0.59
CA LYS A 336 45.53 19.57 0.46
C LYS A 336 44.72 19.58 1.75
N ILE A 337 44.27 20.77 2.19
CA ILE A 337 43.41 20.90 3.36
C ILE A 337 42.13 20.08 3.19
N PHE A 338 41.48 20.16 2.02
CA PHE A 338 40.27 19.39 1.73
C PHE A 338 40.48 17.88 1.91
N PHE A 339 41.53 17.31 1.31
CA PHE A 339 41.83 15.88 1.48
C PHE A 339 42.10 15.50 2.94
N ILE A 340 42.84 16.34 3.68
CA ILE A 340 43.14 16.10 5.10
C ILE A 340 41.88 16.14 5.96
N VAL A 341 40.97 17.09 5.70
CA VAL A 341 39.67 17.19 6.39
C VAL A 341 38.82 15.95 6.11
N VAL A 342 38.64 15.58 4.83
CA VAL A 342 37.84 14.41 4.44
C VAL A 342 38.41 13.13 5.05
N TRP A 343 39.73 12.95 5.02
CA TRP A 343 40.38 11.77 5.59
C TRP A 343 40.21 11.68 7.11
N ARG A 344 40.41 12.80 7.83
CA ARG A 344 40.24 12.85 9.29
C ARG A 344 38.79 12.61 9.71
N ILE A 345 37.83 13.23 9.01
CA ILE A 345 36.40 13.00 9.24
C ILE A 345 36.08 11.53 8.97
N GLY A 346 36.57 10.97 7.86
CA GLY A 346 36.39 9.57 7.50
C GLY A 346 36.84 8.63 8.62
N ILE A 347 38.07 8.76 9.10
CA ILE A 347 38.61 7.90 10.17
C ILE A 347 37.81 8.03 11.48
N ILE A 348 37.36 9.23 11.83
CA ILE A 348 36.64 9.48 13.08
C ILE A 348 35.22 8.90 13.03
N PHE A 349 34.50 9.10 11.93
CA PHE A 349 33.07 8.78 11.85
C PHE A 349 32.76 7.42 11.22
N LEU A 350 33.62 6.87 10.36
CA LEU A 350 33.38 5.59 9.70
C LEU A 350 33.19 4.43 10.70
N PRO A 351 33.98 4.30 11.79
CA PRO A 351 33.75 3.29 12.82
C PRO A 351 32.43 3.44 13.59
N VAL A 352 31.82 4.63 13.58
CA VAL A 352 30.54 4.93 14.23
C VAL A 352 29.37 4.65 13.29
N VAL A 353 29.46 5.14 12.05
CA VAL A 353 28.39 5.03 11.06
C VAL A 353 28.21 3.60 10.57
N LEU A 354 29.31 2.86 10.39
CA LEU A 354 29.28 1.53 9.80
C LEU A 354 28.45 0.52 10.63
N PRO A 355 28.63 0.39 11.96
CA PRO A 355 27.77 -0.46 12.79
C PRO A 355 26.29 -0.06 12.77
N ILE A 356 25.99 1.24 12.78
CA ILE A 356 24.61 1.75 12.74
C ILE A 356 23.95 1.40 11.40
N MET A 357 24.67 1.59 10.29
CA MET A 357 24.21 1.24 8.95
C MET A 357 23.98 -0.26 8.81
N LEU A 358 24.95 -1.08 9.25
CA LEU A 358 24.81 -2.54 9.24
C LEU A 358 23.62 -3.00 10.07
N MET A 359 23.41 -2.43 11.26
CA MET A 359 22.24 -2.77 12.08
C MET A 359 20.94 -2.36 11.40
N GLY A 360 20.88 -1.22 10.72
CA GLY A 360 19.70 -0.81 9.96
C GLY A 360 19.31 -1.84 8.90
N VAL A 361 20.28 -2.39 8.18
CA VAL A 361 20.07 -3.46 7.19
C VAL A 361 19.69 -4.78 7.89
N LEU A 362 20.43 -5.17 8.92
CA LEU A 362 20.18 -6.40 9.70
C LEU A 362 18.80 -6.40 10.35
N ALA A 363 18.34 -5.28 10.89
CA ALA A 363 17.03 -5.15 11.53
C ALA A 363 15.88 -5.36 10.53
N ASN A 364 16.06 -4.95 9.28
CA ASN A 364 15.10 -5.24 8.22
C ASN A 364 15.17 -6.73 7.82
N PHE A 365 16.39 -7.26 7.68
CA PHE A 365 16.60 -8.67 7.33
C PHE A 365 16.07 -9.65 8.38
N LEU A 366 16.23 -9.36 9.67
CA LEU A 366 15.71 -10.18 10.77
C LEU A 366 14.18 -10.26 10.78
N GLN A 367 13.49 -9.21 10.31
CA GLN A 367 12.02 -9.20 10.25
C GLN A 367 11.48 -9.94 9.03
N THR A 368 12.08 -9.73 7.86
CA THR A 368 11.58 -10.29 6.60
C THR A 368 12.17 -11.67 6.28
N GLY A 369 13.27 -12.04 6.95
CA GLY A 369 14.16 -13.12 6.55
C GLY A 369 14.84 -12.83 5.21
N ALA A 370 15.47 -13.85 4.64
CA ALA A 370 15.97 -13.83 3.26
C ALA A 370 14.79 -13.81 2.28
N LEU A 371 14.27 -12.62 2.00
CA LEU A 371 13.20 -12.40 1.03
C LEU A 371 13.68 -11.42 -0.04
N ILE A 372 14.11 -11.97 -1.18
CA ILE A 372 14.48 -11.18 -2.35
C ILE A 372 13.31 -11.31 -3.34
N THR A 373 12.58 -10.21 -3.56
CA THR A 373 11.50 -10.16 -4.54
C THR A 373 11.59 -8.86 -5.34
N SER A 374 11.48 -8.98 -6.66
CA SER A 374 11.40 -7.85 -7.59
C SER A 374 9.95 -7.48 -7.91
N GLU A 375 8.97 -8.19 -7.34
CA GLU A 375 7.56 -8.00 -7.63
C GLU A 375 7.04 -6.62 -7.17
N PRO A 376 7.47 -6.05 -6.02
CA PRO A 376 7.14 -4.68 -5.64
C PRO A 376 7.73 -3.59 -6.57
N LEU A 377 8.75 -3.92 -7.37
CA LEU A 377 9.36 -2.99 -8.32
C LEU A 377 8.59 -2.89 -9.65
N LYS A 378 7.62 -3.79 -9.89
CA LYS A 378 6.78 -3.72 -11.08
C LYS A 378 5.83 -2.50 -10.98
N PRO A 379 5.78 -1.63 -11.99
CA PRO A 379 4.82 -0.53 -12.03
C PRO A 379 3.39 -1.09 -12.02
N ASP A 380 2.61 -0.72 -11.02
CA ASP A 380 1.22 -1.14 -10.88
C ASP A 380 0.32 0.09 -11.04
N PHE A 381 -0.25 0.26 -12.24
CA PHE A 381 -1.13 1.40 -12.56
C PHE A 381 -2.40 1.42 -11.70
N SER A 382 -2.79 0.29 -11.09
CA SER A 382 -3.92 0.27 -10.15
C SER A 382 -3.62 1.03 -8.85
N LYS A 383 -2.33 1.16 -8.48
CA LYS A 383 -1.87 1.99 -7.35
C LYS A 383 -1.84 3.48 -7.68
N LEU A 384 -1.86 3.87 -8.96
CA LEU A 384 -1.99 5.26 -9.39
C LEU A 384 -3.43 5.75 -9.33
N ASN A 385 -4.42 4.87 -9.08
CA ASN A 385 -5.79 5.29 -8.89
C ASN A 385 -5.90 6.11 -7.57
N PRO A 386 -6.16 7.43 -7.67
CA PRO A 386 -6.20 8.30 -6.49
C PRO A 386 -7.28 7.84 -5.50
N ILE A 387 -8.41 7.31 -5.97
CA ILE A 387 -9.51 6.84 -5.13
C ILE A 387 -9.05 5.72 -4.18
N ASN A 388 -8.31 4.73 -4.70
CA ASN A 388 -7.81 3.61 -3.91
C ASN A 388 -6.69 4.05 -2.95
N GLY A 389 -5.84 4.99 -3.40
CA GLY A 389 -4.83 5.62 -2.55
C GLY A 389 -5.45 6.35 -1.36
N PHE A 390 -6.48 7.17 -1.59
CA PHE A 390 -7.17 7.92 -0.53
C PHE A 390 -7.96 7.02 0.41
N LYS A 391 -8.66 6.01 -0.11
CA LYS A 391 -9.35 5.03 0.74
C LYS A 391 -8.38 4.31 1.68
N ARG A 392 -7.15 4.06 1.22
CA ARG A 392 -6.09 3.50 2.06
C ARG A 392 -5.57 4.52 3.09
N MET A 393 -5.40 5.79 2.72
CA MET A 393 -4.96 6.87 3.64
C MET A 393 -5.98 7.19 4.74
N PHE A 394 -7.28 7.15 4.44
CA PHE A 394 -8.37 7.39 5.40
C PHE A 394 -9.00 6.09 5.91
N SER A 395 -8.22 5.01 5.96
CA SER A 395 -8.69 3.74 6.50
C SER A 395 -8.66 3.74 8.04
N MET A 396 -9.54 2.97 8.68
CA MET A 396 -9.52 2.80 10.15
C MET A 396 -8.17 2.27 10.65
N ARG A 397 -7.46 1.50 9.81
CA ARG A 397 -6.09 1.07 10.06
C ARG A 397 -5.14 2.26 10.20
N THR A 398 -5.21 3.23 9.29
CA THR A 398 -4.36 4.43 9.32
C THR A 398 -4.67 5.31 10.53
N VAL A 399 -5.95 5.44 10.90
CA VAL A 399 -6.34 6.18 12.13
C VAL A 399 -5.78 5.49 13.38
N MET A 400 -5.84 4.15 13.46
CA MET A 400 -5.25 3.40 14.56
C MET A 400 -3.72 3.47 14.59
N GLU A 401 -3.06 3.47 13.43
CA GLU A 401 -1.61 3.73 13.33
C GLU A 401 -1.27 5.12 13.86
N LEU A 402 -2.01 6.16 13.47
CA LEU A 402 -1.81 7.53 13.95
C LEU A 402 -1.97 7.66 15.47
N PHE A 403 -2.98 7.01 16.05
CA PHE A 403 -3.18 7.01 17.51
C PHE A 403 -2.00 6.34 18.24
N LYS A 404 -1.49 5.22 17.70
CA LYS A 404 -0.31 4.54 18.26
C LYS A 404 0.94 5.42 18.20
N ASP A 405 1.18 6.07 17.07
CA ASP A 405 2.32 6.98 16.89
C ASP A 405 2.24 8.16 17.86
N LEU A 406 1.05 8.75 18.02
CA LEU A 406 0.83 9.86 18.97
C LEU A 406 1.05 9.42 20.43
N ALA A 407 0.54 8.25 20.81
CA ALA A 407 0.76 7.68 22.13
C ALA A 407 2.26 7.44 22.38
N MET A 408 2.98 6.89 21.40
CA MET A 408 4.41 6.65 21.48
C MET A 408 5.21 7.93 21.68
N VAL A 409 4.96 8.95 20.85
CA VAL A 409 5.60 10.27 20.99
C VAL A 409 5.33 10.86 22.37
N SER A 410 4.09 10.73 22.87
CA SER A 410 3.72 11.21 24.21
C SER A 410 4.48 10.49 25.32
N ILE A 411 4.63 9.16 25.24
CA ILE A 411 5.37 8.37 26.23
C ILE A 411 6.86 8.70 26.20
N VAL A 412 7.48 8.76 25.01
CA VAL A 412 8.89 9.14 24.85
C VAL A 412 9.13 10.57 25.35
N GLY A 413 8.26 11.50 24.99
CA GLY A 413 8.30 12.89 25.44
C GLY A 413 8.18 13.01 26.96
N PHE A 414 7.28 12.26 27.58
CA PHE A 414 7.14 12.21 29.04
C PHE A 414 8.39 11.67 29.74
N VAL A 415 9.00 10.60 29.22
CA VAL A 415 10.26 10.06 29.77
C VAL A 415 11.41 11.05 29.62
N GLY A 416 11.51 11.73 28.48
CA GLY A 416 12.49 12.79 28.25
C GLY A 416 12.30 13.97 29.22
N TYR A 417 11.06 14.47 29.35
CA TYR A 417 10.72 15.53 30.29
C TYR A 417 11.08 15.14 31.74
N LYS A 418 10.69 13.93 32.17
CA LYS A 418 11.00 13.42 33.51
C LYS A 418 12.51 13.32 33.72
N PHE A 419 13.26 12.81 32.76
CA PHE A 419 14.72 12.74 32.84
C PHE A 419 15.36 14.11 33.03
N VAL A 420 14.94 15.10 32.23
CA VAL A 420 15.48 16.47 32.34
C VAL A 420 15.10 17.08 33.69
N LYS A 421 13.87 16.90 34.15
CA LYS A 421 13.42 17.37 35.46
C LYS A 421 14.23 16.75 36.60
N ASP A 422 14.46 15.44 36.57
CA ASP A 422 15.23 14.71 37.58
C ASP A 422 16.71 15.16 37.62
N ASN A 423 17.26 15.53 36.46
CA ASN A 423 18.67 15.97 36.33
C ASN A 423 18.84 17.49 36.30
N TYR A 424 17.77 18.27 36.46
CA TYR A 424 17.78 19.72 36.26
C TYR A 424 18.83 20.42 37.12
N GLY A 425 18.92 20.06 38.41
CA GLY A 425 19.93 20.60 39.33
C GLY A 425 21.37 20.27 38.89
N TYR A 426 21.62 19.06 38.41
CA TYR A 426 22.95 18.67 37.91
C TYR A 426 23.31 19.34 36.59
N ILE A 427 22.32 19.59 35.72
CA ILE A 427 22.53 20.33 34.47
C ILE A 427 22.94 21.78 34.77
N LEU A 428 22.33 22.42 35.76
CA LEU A 428 22.69 23.79 36.16
C LEU A 428 24.13 23.89 36.69
N THR A 429 24.65 22.86 37.35
CA THR A 429 26.03 22.89 37.86
C THR A 429 27.07 22.66 36.77
N LEU A 430 26.70 22.22 35.56
CA LEU A 430 27.64 22.03 34.44
C LEU A 430 28.42 23.30 34.09
N GLY A 431 27.81 24.48 34.21
CA GLY A 431 28.47 25.77 33.95
C GLY A 431 29.59 26.12 34.95
N SER A 432 29.62 25.44 36.10
CA SER A 432 30.65 25.62 37.14
C SER A 432 31.78 24.57 37.06
N LEU A 433 31.67 23.59 36.15
CA LEU A 433 32.69 22.55 35.96
C LEU A 433 33.83 23.04 35.07
N ASN A 434 35.02 22.46 35.27
CA ASN A 434 36.14 22.68 34.36
C ASN A 434 35.87 22.05 32.97
N SER A 435 36.53 22.57 31.94
CA SER A 435 36.28 22.16 30.54
C SER A 435 36.45 20.66 30.27
N GLN A 436 37.30 19.97 31.04
CA GLN A 436 37.51 18.53 30.94
C GLN A 436 36.39 17.70 31.58
N ALA A 437 35.86 18.12 32.75
CA ALA A 437 34.78 17.43 33.43
C ALA A 437 33.42 17.63 32.74
N VAL A 438 33.22 18.77 32.07
CA VAL A 438 31.99 19.05 31.29
C VAL A 438 31.73 17.97 30.24
N ALA A 439 32.75 17.56 29.48
CA ALA A 439 32.59 16.54 28.44
C ALA A 439 32.14 15.19 28.99
N GLY A 440 32.73 14.75 30.12
CA GLY A 440 32.33 13.51 30.79
C GLY A 440 30.91 13.58 31.36
N ALA A 441 30.54 14.71 31.97
CA ALA A 441 29.21 14.93 32.53
C ALA A 441 28.11 14.94 31.44
N VAL A 442 28.35 15.65 30.33
CA VAL A 442 27.44 15.69 29.17
C VAL A 442 27.33 14.31 28.52
N SER A 443 28.45 13.60 28.34
CA SER A 443 28.44 12.22 27.83
C SER A 443 27.60 11.30 28.71
N LYS A 444 27.79 11.35 30.03
CA LYS A 444 27.03 10.53 30.99
C LYS A 444 25.53 10.83 30.95
N LEU A 445 25.14 12.11 30.92
CA LEU A 445 23.74 12.50 30.78
C LEU A 445 23.13 12.01 29.46
N THR A 446 23.87 12.17 28.36
CA THR A 446 23.44 11.74 27.03
C THR A 446 23.27 10.23 26.96
N ILE A 447 24.25 9.45 27.41
CA ILE A 447 24.15 7.98 27.42
C ILE A 447 22.98 7.52 28.30
N ASN A 448 22.77 8.12 29.47
CA ASN A 448 21.69 7.75 30.38
C ASN A 448 20.29 8.00 29.79
N ILE A 449 20.06 9.15 29.14
CA ILE A 449 18.77 9.41 28.50
C ILE A 449 18.54 8.47 27.32
N PHE A 450 19.56 8.28 26.47
CA PHE A 450 19.47 7.36 25.34
C PHE A 450 19.22 5.92 25.78
N PHE A 451 19.84 5.46 26.86
CA PHE A 451 19.60 4.13 27.41
C PHE A 451 18.17 3.95 27.90
N ARG A 452 17.62 4.93 28.64
CA ARG A 452 16.21 4.91 29.09
C ARG A 452 15.23 4.89 27.93
N ILE A 453 15.44 5.73 26.92
CA ILE A 453 14.59 5.78 25.72
C ILE A 453 14.73 4.48 24.92
N THR A 454 15.94 3.93 24.79
CA THR A 454 16.19 2.67 24.08
C THR A 454 15.40 1.51 24.69
N ILE A 455 15.46 1.34 26.02
CA ILE A 455 14.70 0.27 26.69
C ILE A 455 13.19 0.43 26.44
N LEU A 456 12.68 1.65 26.57
CA LEU A 456 11.28 1.95 26.29
C LEU A 456 10.91 1.59 24.83
N MET A 457 11.72 2.03 23.87
CA MET A 457 11.50 1.76 22.45
C MET A 457 11.56 0.27 22.12
N ILE A 458 12.40 -0.51 22.79
CA ILE A 458 12.44 -1.97 22.63
C ILE A 458 11.14 -2.60 23.11
N ILE A 459 10.63 -2.18 24.28
CA ILE A 459 9.35 -2.69 24.82
C ILE A 459 8.22 -2.37 23.83
N ILE A 460 8.16 -1.12 23.36
CA ILE A 460 7.13 -0.66 22.40
C ILE A 460 7.25 -1.42 21.08
N ALA A 461 8.47 -1.63 20.57
CA ALA A 461 8.71 -2.36 19.34
C ALA A 461 8.29 -3.83 19.42
N ILE A 462 8.49 -4.48 20.58
CA ILE A 462 8.02 -5.85 20.81
C ILE A 462 6.49 -5.89 20.76
N ILE A 463 5.82 -4.95 21.44
CA ILE A 463 4.34 -4.85 21.46
C ILE A 463 3.81 -4.61 20.04
N ASP A 464 4.38 -3.64 19.31
CA ASP A 464 3.95 -3.36 17.94
C ASP A 464 4.21 -4.55 17.02
N TYR A 465 5.34 -5.24 17.13
CA TYR A 465 5.58 -6.44 16.33
C TYR A 465 4.58 -7.57 16.58
N VAL A 466 4.22 -7.82 17.83
CA VAL A 466 3.19 -8.81 18.17
C VAL A 466 1.85 -8.41 17.54
N TYR A 467 1.48 -7.13 17.64
CA TYR A 467 0.27 -6.60 17.03
C TYR A 467 0.30 -6.72 15.49
N GLN A 468 1.39 -6.32 14.84
CA GLN A 468 1.55 -6.39 13.38
C GLN A 468 1.53 -7.85 12.89
N LYS A 469 2.12 -8.78 13.64
CA LYS A 469 2.06 -10.21 13.34
C LYS A 469 0.64 -10.76 13.45
N PHE A 470 -0.09 -10.38 14.49
CA PHE A 470 -1.50 -10.74 14.63
C PHE A 470 -2.35 -10.16 13.49
N GLN A 471 -2.18 -8.88 13.18
CA GLN A 471 -2.92 -8.20 12.12
C GLN A 471 -2.59 -8.80 10.75
N TYR A 472 -1.32 -9.09 10.45
CA TYR A 472 -0.91 -9.75 9.22
C TYR A 472 -1.58 -11.13 9.05
N ASN A 473 -1.61 -11.94 10.12
CA ASN A 473 -2.30 -13.23 10.08
C ASN A 473 -3.81 -13.07 9.89
N LYS A 474 -4.41 -12.02 10.47
CA LYS A 474 -5.82 -11.69 10.28
C LYS A 474 -6.11 -11.26 8.83
N ASP A 475 -5.25 -10.42 8.25
CA ASP A 475 -5.35 -9.94 6.86
C ASP A 475 -5.22 -11.10 5.85
N LEU A 476 -4.49 -12.16 6.21
CA LEU A 476 -4.32 -13.35 5.36
C LEU A 476 -5.47 -14.36 5.43
N LYS A 477 -6.42 -14.24 6.38
CA LYS A 477 -7.54 -15.18 6.51
C LYS A 477 -8.28 -15.38 5.19
N MET A 478 -8.92 -16.53 5.04
CA MET A 478 -9.59 -16.95 3.82
C MET A 478 -11.07 -17.16 4.08
N SER A 479 -11.88 -16.95 3.04
CA SER A 479 -13.26 -17.42 3.05
C SER A 479 -13.31 -18.92 2.78
N LYS A 480 -14.37 -19.60 3.21
CA LYS A 480 -14.55 -21.04 2.90
C LYS A 480 -14.55 -21.33 1.40
N GLN A 481 -15.03 -20.37 0.58
CA GLN A 481 -15.01 -20.50 -0.88
C GLN A 481 -13.59 -20.38 -1.44
N GLU A 482 -12.80 -19.40 -0.99
CA GLU A 482 -11.39 -19.23 -1.40
C GLU A 482 -10.59 -20.51 -1.11
N VAL A 483 -10.73 -21.08 0.09
CA VAL A 483 -10.04 -22.33 0.46
C VAL A 483 -10.43 -23.48 -0.47
N LYS A 484 -11.73 -23.64 -0.75
CA LYS A 484 -12.24 -24.69 -1.64
C LYS A 484 -11.74 -24.53 -3.08
N GLU A 485 -11.62 -23.30 -3.58
CA GLU A 485 -11.06 -23.03 -4.90
C GLU A 485 -9.56 -23.31 -4.95
N GLU A 486 -8.81 -22.98 -3.90
CA GLU A 486 -7.37 -23.25 -3.83
C GLU A 486 -7.10 -24.77 -3.82
N TYR A 487 -7.89 -25.54 -3.05
CA TYR A 487 -7.85 -27.02 -3.09
C TYR A 487 -8.15 -27.57 -4.50
N LYS A 488 -9.13 -27.00 -5.22
CA LYS A 488 -9.43 -27.41 -6.60
C LYS A 488 -8.29 -27.09 -7.56
N GLN A 489 -7.57 -25.99 -7.35
CA GLN A 489 -6.42 -25.62 -8.18
C GLN A 489 -5.21 -26.52 -7.93
N ASP A 490 -4.97 -26.93 -6.68
CA ASP A 490 -3.85 -27.80 -6.32
C ASP A 490 -4.08 -29.27 -6.71
N GLU A 491 -5.26 -29.83 -6.46
CA GLU A 491 -5.55 -31.23 -6.79
C GLU A 491 -6.06 -31.42 -8.24
N GLY A 492 -6.43 -30.32 -8.90
CA GLY A 492 -7.13 -30.30 -10.19
C GLY A 492 -8.62 -30.64 -10.03
N ASP A 493 -9.45 -30.14 -10.95
CA ASP A 493 -10.88 -30.46 -10.92
C ASP A 493 -11.08 -31.98 -11.09
N PRO A 494 -11.73 -32.68 -10.15
CA PRO A 494 -12.02 -34.10 -10.25
C PRO A 494 -12.71 -34.49 -11.56
N GLN A 495 -13.55 -33.60 -12.11
CA GLN A 495 -14.22 -33.81 -13.38
C GLN A 495 -13.26 -33.75 -14.56
N ILE A 496 -12.26 -32.87 -14.51
CA ILE A 496 -11.23 -32.77 -15.56
C ILE A 496 -10.31 -34.00 -15.51
N LYS A 497 -9.88 -34.42 -14.32
CA LYS A 497 -9.06 -35.63 -14.16
C LYS A 497 -9.79 -36.89 -14.65
N GLY A 498 -11.10 -36.98 -14.37
CA GLY A 498 -11.97 -38.03 -14.91
C GLY A 498 -12.07 -38.01 -16.44
N LYS A 499 -12.31 -36.85 -17.05
CA LYS A 499 -12.39 -36.68 -18.52
C LYS A 499 -11.07 -37.01 -19.22
N ILE A 500 -9.93 -36.64 -18.65
CA ILE A 500 -8.61 -36.97 -19.19
C ILE A 500 -8.43 -38.50 -19.23
N LYS A 501 -8.75 -39.19 -18.14
CA LYS A 501 -8.63 -40.66 -18.05
C LYS A 501 -9.59 -41.38 -19.02
N GLN A 502 -10.80 -40.85 -19.20
CA GLN A 502 -11.75 -41.37 -20.18
C GLN A 502 -11.21 -41.21 -21.61
N LYS A 503 -10.76 -40.00 -21.98
CA LYS A 503 -10.23 -39.72 -23.32
C LYS A 503 -8.97 -40.53 -23.63
N GLN A 504 -8.11 -40.77 -22.64
CA GLN A 504 -6.93 -41.65 -22.78
C GLN A 504 -7.34 -43.09 -23.12
N ARG A 505 -8.37 -43.63 -22.45
CA ARG A 505 -8.91 -44.97 -22.77
C ARG A 505 -9.50 -45.03 -24.18
N GLU A 506 -10.28 -44.04 -24.58
CA GLU A 506 -10.86 -43.97 -25.93
C GLU A 506 -9.77 -43.92 -27.02
N MET A 507 -8.70 -43.15 -26.81
CA MET A 507 -7.57 -43.09 -27.74
C MET A 507 -6.82 -44.43 -27.84
N ALA A 508 -6.59 -45.12 -26.71
CA ALA A 508 -5.94 -46.42 -26.70
C ALA A 508 -6.78 -47.47 -27.46
N THR A 509 -8.09 -47.52 -27.22
CA THR A 509 -8.99 -48.41 -27.97
C THR A 509 -9.01 -48.08 -29.47
N ARG A 510 -9.00 -46.79 -29.83
CA ARG A 510 -8.97 -46.38 -31.25
C ARG A 510 -7.70 -46.82 -31.97
N ARG A 511 -6.53 -46.73 -31.31
CA ARG A 511 -5.26 -47.22 -31.86
C ARG A 511 -5.25 -48.72 -32.07
N MET A 512 -5.69 -49.49 -31.06
CA MET A 512 -5.83 -50.95 -31.17
C MET A 512 -6.73 -51.35 -32.34
N MET A 513 -7.84 -50.64 -32.56
CA MET A 513 -8.75 -50.93 -33.68
C MET A 513 -8.14 -50.63 -35.06
N GLN A 514 -7.15 -49.73 -35.15
CA GLN A 514 -6.46 -49.40 -36.41
C GLN A 514 -5.45 -50.46 -36.85
N GLU A 515 -5.04 -51.36 -35.96
CA GLU A 515 -4.12 -52.46 -36.30
C GLU A 515 -4.85 -53.70 -36.83
N ILE A 516 -6.18 -53.78 -36.65
CA ILE A 516 -7.00 -54.91 -37.12
C ILE A 516 -6.93 -55.12 -38.63
N PRO A 517 -7.01 -54.08 -39.50
CA PRO A 517 -6.88 -54.26 -40.96
C PRO A 517 -5.54 -54.87 -41.40
N LYS A 518 -4.49 -54.74 -40.57
CA LYS A 518 -3.16 -55.30 -40.84
C LYS A 518 -2.99 -56.71 -40.27
N ALA A 519 -4.00 -57.24 -39.57
CA ALA A 519 -3.93 -58.57 -38.99
C ALA A 519 -4.05 -59.65 -40.08
N THR A 520 -3.34 -60.75 -39.87
CA THR A 520 -3.33 -61.92 -40.75
C THR A 520 -4.58 -62.77 -40.54
N VAL A 521 -5.05 -62.87 -39.29
CA VAL A 521 -6.25 -63.63 -38.90
C VAL A 521 -6.87 -63.09 -37.62
N VAL A 522 -8.18 -63.22 -37.47
CA VAL A 522 -8.88 -63.01 -36.20
C VAL A 522 -9.41 -64.34 -35.66
N VAL A 523 -8.96 -64.75 -34.48
CA VAL A 523 -9.42 -65.95 -33.78
C VAL A 523 -10.49 -65.56 -32.77
N THR A 524 -11.62 -66.27 -32.79
CA THR A 524 -12.81 -65.88 -32.03
C THR A 524 -13.35 -67.00 -31.14
N ASN A 525 -13.91 -66.58 -30.01
CA ASN A 525 -14.89 -67.32 -29.24
C ASN A 525 -16.25 -66.63 -29.47
N PRO A 526 -17.21 -67.26 -30.19
CA PRO A 526 -18.25 -66.61 -31.00
C PRO A 526 -18.85 -65.31 -30.49
N THR A 527 -19.25 -65.26 -29.22
CA THR A 527 -19.97 -64.12 -28.64
C THR A 527 -19.15 -63.33 -27.63
N HIS A 528 -18.00 -63.83 -27.19
CA HIS A 528 -17.32 -63.31 -26.00
C HIS A 528 -15.92 -62.79 -26.24
N ILE A 529 -15.14 -63.35 -27.17
CA ILE A 529 -13.71 -62.98 -27.31
C ILE A 529 -13.33 -62.91 -28.79
N ALA A 530 -12.54 -61.90 -29.16
CA ALA A 530 -11.86 -61.84 -30.44
C ALA A 530 -10.41 -61.41 -30.23
N VAL A 531 -9.48 -62.11 -30.86
CA VAL A 531 -8.03 -61.83 -30.84
C VAL A 531 -7.54 -61.79 -32.28
N ALA A 532 -6.99 -60.65 -32.70
CA ALA A 532 -6.40 -60.43 -34.01
C ALA A 532 -4.89 -60.69 -33.92
N LEU A 533 -4.39 -61.56 -34.80
CA LEU A 533 -2.98 -61.92 -34.89
C LEU A 533 -2.38 -61.35 -36.16
N LYS A 534 -1.20 -60.77 -36.03
CA LYS A 534 -0.39 -60.27 -37.14
C LYS A 534 0.85 -61.14 -37.29
N TYR A 535 1.08 -61.61 -38.52
CA TYR A 535 2.25 -62.39 -38.89
C TYR A 535 2.78 -61.87 -40.23
N GLU A 536 4.06 -61.49 -40.25
CA GLU A 536 4.79 -60.97 -41.41
C GLU A 536 6.04 -61.83 -41.64
N GLU A 537 6.45 -62.02 -42.90
CA GLU A 537 7.66 -62.77 -43.24
C GLU A 537 8.89 -62.09 -42.63
N GLY A 538 9.63 -62.82 -41.78
CA GLY A 538 10.78 -62.29 -41.03
C GLY A 538 10.56 -62.17 -39.51
N LEU A 539 9.33 -62.37 -39.01
CA LEU A 539 9.05 -62.49 -37.58
C LEU A 539 9.18 -63.95 -37.11
N ASN A 540 9.78 -64.15 -35.92
CA ASN A 540 9.95 -65.47 -35.31
C ASN A 540 8.63 -66.06 -34.81
N ALA A 541 7.66 -65.21 -34.47
CA ALA A 541 6.34 -65.59 -33.98
C ALA A 541 5.25 -64.56 -34.36
N PRO A 542 3.98 -64.97 -34.46
CA PRO A 542 2.86 -64.04 -34.61
C PRO A 542 2.67 -63.16 -33.37
N VAL A 543 2.24 -61.92 -33.59
CA VAL A 543 2.03 -60.90 -32.55
C VAL A 543 0.54 -60.61 -32.38
N VAL A 544 0.09 -60.38 -31.15
CA VAL A 544 -1.30 -60.01 -30.85
C VAL A 544 -1.53 -58.52 -31.16
N ALA A 545 -2.13 -58.22 -32.32
CA ALA A 545 -2.38 -56.85 -32.79
C ALA A 545 -3.62 -56.20 -32.15
N ALA A 546 -4.63 -57.00 -31.81
CA ALA A 546 -5.81 -56.53 -31.08
C ALA A 546 -6.44 -57.66 -30.27
N LYS A 547 -6.97 -57.38 -29.09
CA LYS A 547 -7.77 -58.34 -28.32
C LYS A 547 -8.91 -57.64 -27.60
N GLY A 548 -10.05 -58.31 -27.46
CA GLY A 548 -11.22 -57.70 -26.82
C GLY A 548 -12.28 -58.70 -26.40
N VAL A 549 -13.15 -58.24 -25.50
CA VAL A 549 -14.29 -59.00 -24.94
C VAL A 549 -15.61 -58.30 -25.25
N ASP A 550 -16.67 -59.07 -25.38
CA ASP A 550 -18.06 -58.62 -25.59
C ASP A 550 -18.19 -57.55 -26.69
N ARG A 551 -18.49 -56.29 -26.34
CA ARG A 551 -18.69 -55.21 -27.33
C ARG A 551 -17.43 -54.92 -28.14
N VAL A 552 -16.26 -55.03 -27.52
CA VAL A 552 -14.98 -54.83 -28.22
C VAL A 552 -14.73 -55.99 -29.18
N ALA A 553 -15.03 -57.23 -28.77
CA ALA A 553 -14.94 -58.41 -29.63
C ALA A 553 -15.87 -58.32 -30.84
N LEU A 554 -17.11 -57.84 -30.66
CA LEU A 554 -18.04 -57.59 -31.75
C LEU A 554 -17.49 -56.56 -32.75
N LYS A 555 -16.90 -55.47 -32.24
CA LYS A 555 -16.33 -54.42 -33.10
C LYS A 555 -15.07 -54.90 -33.84
N ILE A 556 -14.25 -55.74 -33.20
CA ILE A 556 -13.09 -56.37 -33.86
C ILE A 556 -13.55 -57.23 -35.04
N LYS A 557 -14.59 -58.05 -34.86
CA LYS A 557 -15.16 -58.88 -35.94
C LYS A 557 -15.77 -58.04 -37.06
N GLU A 558 -16.43 -56.94 -36.72
CA GLU A 558 -17.01 -56.01 -37.70
C GLU A 558 -15.92 -55.41 -38.59
N ILE A 559 -14.86 -54.85 -37.99
CA ILE A 559 -13.73 -54.26 -38.72
C ILE A 559 -12.97 -55.32 -39.52
N ALA A 560 -12.76 -56.51 -38.96
CA ALA A 560 -12.12 -57.62 -39.67
C ALA A 560 -12.92 -58.03 -40.92
N LYS A 561 -14.25 -58.07 -40.83
CA LYS A 561 -15.14 -58.37 -41.95
C LYS A 561 -15.14 -57.26 -43.01
N GLU A 562 -15.08 -55.99 -42.60
CA GLU A 562 -14.99 -54.83 -43.51
C GLU A 562 -13.66 -54.77 -44.28
N ASN A 563 -12.58 -55.34 -43.73
CA ASN A 563 -11.24 -55.32 -44.32
C ASN A 563 -10.78 -56.69 -44.85
N ASP A 564 -11.74 -57.61 -45.07
CA ASP A 564 -11.47 -58.97 -45.60
C ASP A 564 -10.43 -59.79 -44.82
N VAL A 565 -10.29 -59.53 -43.52
CA VAL A 565 -9.43 -60.31 -42.61
C VAL A 565 -10.16 -61.61 -42.24
N PRO A 566 -9.58 -62.80 -42.50
CA PRO A 566 -10.20 -64.08 -42.19
C PRO A 566 -10.51 -64.23 -40.69
N ILE A 567 -11.73 -64.67 -40.38
CA ILE A 567 -12.19 -64.91 -39.01
C ILE A 567 -12.32 -66.42 -38.80
N ILE A 568 -11.55 -66.97 -37.86
CA ILE A 568 -11.53 -68.40 -37.53
C ILE A 568 -12.10 -68.59 -36.12
N GLU A 569 -13.00 -69.55 -35.96
CA GLU A 569 -13.55 -69.89 -34.65
C GLU A 569 -12.67 -70.95 -33.98
N ASN A 570 -12.07 -70.60 -32.83
CA ASN A 570 -11.36 -71.54 -31.99
C ASN A 570 -11.49 -71.07 -30.53
N LYS A 571 -12.49 -71.60 -29.81
CA LYS A 571 -12.85 -71.14 -28.46
C LYS A 571 -11.74 -71.37 -27.43
N PRO A 572 -11.07 -72.54 -27.36
CA PRO A 572 -9.95 -72.75 -26.44
C PRO A 572 -8.80 -71.79 -26.69
N LEU A 573 -8.37 -71.64 -27.94
CA LEU A 573 -7.23 -70.79 -28.29
C LEU A 573 -7.54 -69.29 -28.08
N ALA A 574 -8.72 -68.82 -28.47
CA ALA A 574 -9.12 -67.43 -28.25
C ALA A 574 -9.17 -67.05 -26.76
N ARG A 575 -9.64 -67.97 -25.90
CA ARG A 575 -9.63 -67.75 -24.44
C ARG A 575 -8.21 -67.68 -23.89
N LEU A 576 -7.37 -68.61 -24.30
CA LEU A 576 -5.99 -68.72 -23.85
C LEU A 576 -5.15 -67.50 -24.28
N MET A 577 -5.24 -67.09 -25.55
CA MET A 577 -4.55 -65.89 -26.04
C MET A 577 -5.05 -64.60 -25.37
N TYR A 578 -6.34 -64.52 -25.03
CA TYR A 578 -6.86 -63.34 -24.35
C TYR A 578 -6.34 -63.20 -22.91
N SER A 579 -6.19 -64.32 -22.18
CA SER A 579 -5.73 -64.32 -20.80
C SER A 579 -4.21 -64.22 -20.65
N GLU A 580 -3.44 -64.89 -21.51
CA GLU A 580 -1.99 -65.07 -21.31
C GLU A 580 -1.11 -64.12 -22.12
N VAL A 581 -1.63 -63.45 -23.16
CA VAL A 581 -0.79 -62.64 -24.09
C VAL A 581 -1.29 -61.20 -24.14
N GLU A 582 -0.43 -60.22 -23.82
CA GLU A 582 -0.76 -58.78 -23.90
C GLU A 582 -0.78 -58.28 -25.36
N LEU A 583 -1.27 -57.05 -25.57
CA LEU A 583 -1.23 -56.41 -26.89
C LEU A 583 0.23 -56.14 -27.31
N ASP A 584 0.52 -56.28 -28.61
CA ASP A 584 1.84 -56.10 -29.22
C ASP A 584 2.93 -57.09 -28.73
N GLU A 585 2.54 -58.17 -28.04
CA GLU A 585 3.45 -59.26 -27.64
C GLU A 585 3.38 -60.46 -28.59
N GLU A 586 4.53 -61.13 -28.74
CA GLU A 586 4.65 -62.41 -29.45
C GLU A 586 3.93 -63.52 -28.66
N ILE A 587 3.30 -64.43 -29.38
CA ILE A 587 2.63 -65.57 -28.76
C ILE A 587 3.67 -66.49 -28.08
N PRO A 588 3.37 -67.13 -26.93
CA PRO A 588 4.25 -68.11 -26.29
C PRO A 588 4.43 -69.40 -27.11
N MET A 589 5.57 -70.09 -26.94
CA MET A 589 5.90 -71.32 -27.68
C MET A 589 4.84 -72.42 -27.55
N ASP A 590 4.22 -72.51 -26.39
CA ASP A 590 3.17 -73.45 -26.01
C ASP A 590 1.87 -73.27 -26.81
N MET A 591 1.72 -72.18 -27.56
CA MET A 591 0.59 -71.93 -28.46
C MET A 591 0.98 -71.96 -29.94
N TYR A 592 2.26 -72.16 -30.29
CA TYR A 592 2.75 -72.10 -31.67
C TYR A 592 2.08 -73.12 -32.58
N GLU A 593 1.91 -74.36 -32.12
CA GLU A 593 1.32 -75.42 -32.93
C GLU A 593 -0.13 -75.07 -33.33
N ALA A 594 -0.94 -74.65 -32.36
CA ALA A 594 -2.34 -74.28 -32.59
C ALA A 594 -2.48 -73.01 -33.44
N VAL A 595 -1.57 -72.04 -33.32
CA VAL A 595 -1.59 -70.82 -34.13
C VAL A 595 -1.09 -71.09 -35.55
N ALA A 596 -0.07 -71.93 -35.73
CA ALA A 596 0.44 -72.34 -37.03
C ALA A 596 -0.62 -73.08 -37.85
N GLU A 597 -1.42 -73.95 -37.22
CA GLU A 597 -2.55 -74.62 -37.87
C GLU A 597 -3.58 -73.62 -38.41
N ILE A 598 -3.91 -72.58 -37.63
CA ILE A 598 -4.82 -71.52 -38.04
C ILE A 598 -4.23 -70.68 -39.17
N LEU A 599 -2.94 -70.31 -39.09
CA LEU A 599 -2.28 -69.55 -40.15
C LEU A 599 -2.21 -70.36 -41.45
N ALA A 600 -1.85 -71.64 -41.39
CA ALA A 600 -1.83 -72.53 -42.54
C ALA A 600 -3.22 -72.66 -43.20
N LEU A 601 -4.29 -72.76 -42.39
CA LEU A 601 -5.67 -72.74 -42.87
C LEU A 601 -5.99 -71.42 -43.60
N VAL A 602 -5.55 -70.29 -43.06
CA VAL A 602 -5.76 -68.96 -43.65
C VAL A 602 -5.03 -68.80 -44.99
N TYR A 603 -3.78 -69.24 -45.09
CA TYR A 603 -3.04 -69.23 -46.36
C TYR A 603 -3.71 -70.12 -47.41
N LYS A 604 -4.20 -71.31 -47.03
CA LYS A 604 -4.97 -72.20 -47.91
C LYS A 604 -6.31 -71.60 -48.36
N ILE A 605 -6.95 -70.77 -47.52
CA ILE A 605 -8.17 -70.03 -47.88
C ILE A 605 -7.84 -68.87 -48.84
N LYS A 606 -6.70 -68.19 -48.66
CA LYS A 606 -6.24 -67.12 -49.55
C LYS A 606 -5.77 -67.63 -50.92
N GLU A 607 -5.22 -68.83 -51.03
CA GLU A 607 -4.85 -69.45 -52.32
C GLU A 607 -6.04 -70.00 -53.13
N ARG A 608 -7.21 -70.18 -52.50
CA ARG A 608 -8.43 -70.69 -53.14
C ARG A 608 -9.42 -69.60 -53.56
N LYS A 609 -9.18 -68.36 -53.16
CA LYS A 609 -9.88 -67.15 -53.64
C LYS A 609 -9.06 -66.51 -54.73
#